data_AF-A0A1H9EY46-F1
#
_entry.id   AF-A0A1H9EY46-F1
#
_cell.length_a   1.000
_cell.length_b   1.000
_cell.length_c   1.000
_cell.angle_alpha   90.00
_cell.angle_beta   90.00
_cell.angle_gamma   90.00
#
_symmetry.space_group_name_H-M   'P 1'
#
loop_
_entity.id
_entity.type
_entity.pdbx_description
1 polymer ?
#
loop_
_entity_poly.entity_id
_entity_poly.type
_entity_poly.pdbx_seq_one_letter_code
_entity_poly.pdbx_strand_id
1 'polypeptide(L)'
;MNLSPISAAPSAGARISWFSLFHPQSRLASALLLALAFGSASARPLSYTAATVEPMPAGAQGEAAVPASPDGSAEPSPSSELAQGGDVQAKAGAGSAIQLSTPASYSANFSTNTAHIAVAKVSNTSSTVTSGALRLELWASKSDYNGGSLNGYRLAVLPLHASGSSSTQLAPGAYFHDISQDVLVDTVPPPGTYYPVLMVTEYTSACTSNDGYCFDDYLKLTPQLQVASSGGTSSNAVEVVGATSSTPDYLAQTVRFKVAELHNGSLTRTSGSLRLELWATTSAYSGGSISGYRMAVAPLAGLSNTNSQGTLRPAGSFTNLDTTVPISSQPPQGSYSGTLIVSEYNQSCGTSDGYCIVDWVSYADPYQVPLTSVPDTSGNLGGGGGGALGWLSLSLLGLGAGFARVLRRR
;
A
#
# COMPACT_ATOMS: atom_id res chain seq x y z
N MET A 1 9.74 80.27 8.85
CA MET A 1 9.66 78.88 8.32
C MET A 1 9.27 79.00 6.85
N ASN A 2 10.21 79.30 5.96
CA ASN A 2 11.15 78.40 5.27
C ASN A 2 10.49 77.60 4.11
N LEU A 3 10.50 78.23 2.93
CA LEU A 3 10.76 77.74 1.57
C LEU A 3 9.99 76.54 0.98
N SER A 4 9.20 76.83 -0.06
CA SER A 4 8.96 75.98 -1.26
C SER A 4 10.27 75.85 -2.09
N PRO A 5 10.47 74.99 -3.14
CA PRO A 5 9.59 74.87 -4.33
C PRO A 5 9.63 73.58 -5.21
N ILE A 6 8.83 73.66 -6.28
CA ILE A 6 8.72 73.01 -7.61
C ILE A 6 10.02 72.47 -8.27
N SER A 7 9.89 71.38 -9.05
CA SER A 7 10.70 71.01 -10.25
C SER A 7 10.20 69.64 -10.80
N ALA A 8 10.18 69.23 -12.07
CA ALA A 8 10.19 69.78 -13.43
C ALA A 8 10.03 68.55 -14.39
N ALA A 9 9.55 68.75 -15.62
CA ALA A 9 9.42 67.77 -16.74
C ALA A 9 10.81 67.41 -17.38
N PRO A 10 11.01 66.85 -18.62
CA PRO A 10 10.11 66.29 -19.67
C PRO A 10 10.66 65.03 -20.45
N SER A 11 9.94 64.64 -21.53
CA SER A 11 10.45 64.34 -22.90
C SER A 11 10.34 62.92 -23.50
N ALA A 12 9.79 62.90 -24.74
CA ALA A 12 10.11 62.15 -25.98
C ALA A 12 10.49 60.66 -25.88
N GLY A 13 10.00 59.71 -26.67
CA GLY A 13 9.46 59.73 -28.03
C GLY A 13 10.19 58.67 -28.85
N ALA A 14 9.49 57.63 -29.34
CA ALA A 14 9.95 56.82 -30.49
C ALA A 14 8.81 55.93 -31.02
N ARG A 15 8.48 56.14 -32.29
CA ARG A 15 7.70 55.26 -33.17
C ARG A 15 8.59 54.12 -33.63
N ILE A 16 8.13 52.87 -33.66
CA ILE A 16 8.36 51.93 -34.77
C ILE A 16 7.11 51.04 -34.92
N SER A 17 6.52 51.13 -36.11
CA SER A 17 5.49 50.24 -36.64
C SER A 17 6.18 49.11 -37.39
N TRP A 18 5.75 47.86 -37.19
CA TRP A 18 5.86 46.79 -38.20
C TRP A 18 4.57 45.99 -38.24
N PHE A 19 3.76 46.32 -39.26
CA PHE A 19 2.73 45.48 -39.86
C PHE A 19 3.40 44.62 -40.94
N SER A 20 3.14 43.32 -40.97
CA SER A 20 3.25 42.38 -42.13
C SER A 20 2.68 41.04 -41.64
N LEU A 21 1.39 40.71 -41.75
CA LEU A 21 0.53 40.42 -42.93
C LEU A 21 1.03 39.27 -43.85
N PHE A 22 0.23 38.19 -43.81
CA PHE A 22 -0.07 37.20 -44.85
C PHE A 22 1.01 36.20 -45.31
N HIS A 23 0.77 34.90 -45.04
CA HIS A 23 0.15 34.00 -46.04
C HIS A 23 -0.24 32.62 -45.45
N PRO A 24 -1.45 32.10 -45.75
CA PRO A 24 -1.83 30.70 -45.61
C PRO A 24 -2.03 30.06 -47.00
N GLN A 25 -1.36 28.94 -47.31
CA GLN A 25 -1.73 27.95 -48.35
C GLN A 25 -1.08 26.61 -47.97
N SER A 26 -1.79 25.55 -47.60
CA SER A 26 -2.72 24.67 -48.33
C SER A 26 -2.04 23.60 -49.22
N ARG A 27 -2.42 22.35 -48.92
CA ARG A 27 -2.41 21.11 -49.73
C ARG A 27 -1.10 20.29 -49.74
N LEU A 28 -1.15 19.06 -49.25
CA LEU A 28 -1.45 17.88 -50.07
C LEU A 28 -1.59 16.62 -49.20
N ALA A 29 -2.50 15.75 -49.65
CA ALA A 29 -2.85 14.47 -49.06
C ALA A 29 -1.68 13.48 -49.07
N SER A 30 -1.61 12.64 -48.03
CA SER A 30 -1.02 11.31 -48.13
C SER A 30 -1.77 10.39 -47.17
N ALA A 31 -2.78 9.72 -47.74
CA ALA A 31 -3.37 8.53 -47.18
C ALA A 31 -2.34 7.40 -47.35
N LEU A 32 -1.72 6.98 -46.26
CA LEU A 32 -0.95 5.74 -46.21
C LEU A 32 -1.80 4.68 -45.54
N LEU A 33 -2.22 3.72 -46.35
CA LEU A 33 -2.83 2.45 -45.98
C LEU A 33 -1.85 1.70 -45.05
N LEU A 34 -2.18 1.53 -43.77
CA LEU A 34 -1.52 0.54 -42.92
C LEU A 34 -2.47 -0.65 -42.77
N ALA A 35 -2.14 -1.72 -43.47
CA ALA A 35 -2.89 -2.96 -43.44
C ALA A 35 -2.87 -3.58 -42.04
N LEU A 36 -4.06 -3.97 -41.59
CA LEU A 36 -4.33 -4.78 -40.41
C LEU A 36 -3.62 -6.13 -40.55
N ALA A 37 -2.71 -6.42 -39.62
CA ALA A 37 -2.30 -7.78 -39.28
C ALA A 37 -2.62 -8.00 -37.80
N PHE A 38 -3.91 -8.19 -37.49
CA PHE A 38 -4.30 -8.77 -36.21
C PHE A 38 -3.94 -10.26 -36.25
N GLY A 39 -2.78 -10.60 -35.68
CA GLY A 39 -2.48 -11.96 -35.29
C GLY A 39 -3.45 -12.38 -34.19
N SER A 40 -4.23 -13.41 -34.46
CA SER A 40 -5.16 -14.04 -33.52
C SER A 40 -4.39 -14.58 -32.33
N ALA A 41 -4.32 -13.81 -31.24
CA ALA A 41 -3.93 -14.34 -29.95
C ALA A 41 -5.05 -15.26 -29.47
N SER A 42 -4.85 -16.57 -29.62
CA SER A 42 -5.64 -17.62 -29.00
C SER A 42 -5.68 -17.38 -27.49
N ALA A 43 -6.78 -16.80 -26.99
CA ALA A 43 -7.08 -16.76 -25.58
C ALA A 43 -7.12 -18.22 -25.08
N ARG A 44 -6.16 -18.58 -24.21
CA ARG A 44 -6.23 -19.84 -23.48
C ARG A 44 -7.44 -19.75 -22.54
N PRO A 45 -8.38 -20.72 -22.58
CA PRO A 45 -9.42 -20.78 -21.58
C PRO A 45 -8.77 -20.97 -20.21
N LEU A 46 -9.05 -20.05 -19.28
CA LEU A 46 -8.81 -20.30 -17.87
C LEU A 46 -9.77 -21.42 -17.47
N SER A 47 -9.21 -22.58 -17.13
CA SER A 47 -9.98 -23.70 -16.62
C SER A 47 -10.57 -23.32 -15.27
N TYR A 48 -11.88 -23.10 -15.23
CA TYR A 48 -12.65 -22.95 -14.01
C TYR A 48 -12.80 -24.32 -13.34
N THR A 49 -12.35 -24.44 -12.09
CA THR A 49 -12.70 -25.58 -11.24
C THR A 49 -14.11 -25.33 -10.68
N ALA A 50 -15.05 -26.18 -11.06
CA ALA A 50 -16.48 -26.07 -10.78
C ALA A 50 -16.80 -26.30 -9.29
N ALA A 51 -17.64 -25.45 -8.69
CA ALA A 51 -18.34 -25.75 -7.44
C ALA A 51 -19.60 -26.62 -7.74
N THR A 52 -19.91 -27.55 -6.85
CA THR A 52 -20.91 -28.61 -7.07
C THR A 52 -22.30 -28.16 -6.65
N VAL A 53 -23.26 -28.01 -7.58
CA VAL A 53 -24.66 -27.77 -7.21
C VAL A 53 -25.32 -29.08 -6.79
N GLU A 54 -25.55 -29.28 -5.49
CA GLU A 54 -26.33 -30.41 -4.97
C GLU A 54 -27.77 -30.00 -4.61
N PRO A 55 -28.79 -30.74 -5.09
CA PRO A 55 -30.11 -30.73 -4.47
C PRO A 55 -30.08 -31.52 -3.15
N MET A 56 -30.79 -31.05 -2.13
CA MET A 56 -30.86 -31.68 -0.80
C MET A 56 -31.15 -33.19 -0.84
N PRO A 57 -30.31 -34.06 -0.24
CA PRO A 57 -30.71 -35.40 0.16
C PRO A 57 -31.23 -35.44 1.59
N ALA A 58 -32.31 -36.20 1.80
CA ALA A 58 -32.82 -36.56 3.11
C ALA A 58 -31.95 -37.69 3.73
N GLY A 59 -31.32 -37.37 4.87
CA GLY A 59 -30.83 -38.24 5.95
C GLY A 59 -30.29 -39.65 5.67
N ALA A 60 -29.03 -39.88 6.09
CA ALA A 60 -28.61 -41.09 6.83
C ALA A 60 -27.20 -40.91 7.42
N GLN A 61 -27.04 -41.33 8.69
CA GLN A 61 -25.77 -41.36 9.41
C GLN A 61 -24.93 -42.59 9.01
N GLY A 62 -23.60 -42.44 9.01
CA GLY A 62 -22.65 -43.54 8.88
C GLY A 62 -21.22 -43.11 9.19
N GLU A 63 -20.76 -43.42 10.40
CA GLU A 63 -19.35 -43.34 10.85
C GLU A 63 -18.46 -44.35 10.11
N ALA A 64 -17.29 -43.91 9.67
CA ALA A 64 -16.14 -44.79 9.45
C ALA A 64 -14.83 -44.02 9.66
N ALA A 65 -14.01 -44.53 10.59
CA ALA A 65 -12.69 -44.03 10.94
C ALA A 65 -11.64 -44.37 9.88
N VAL A 66 -10.69 -43.46 9.63
CA VAL A 66 -9.51 -43.66 8.79
C VAL A 66 -8.25 -43.28 9.59
N PRO A 67 -7.16 -44.07 9.51
CA PRO A 67 -6.00 -43.96 10.38
C PRO A 67 -5.00 -42.89 9.94
N ALA A 68 -4.23 -42.41 10.93
CA ALA A 68 -3.17 -41.43 10.79
C ALA A 68 -2.00 -41.92 9.92
N SER A 69 -1.44 -41.01 9.12
CA SER A 69 -0.08 -41.10 8.60
C SER A 69 0.70 -39.82 8.92
N PRO A 70 1.99 -39.94 9.29
CA PRO A 70 2.87 -38.81 9.52
C PRO A 70 3.72 -38.55 8.27
N ASP A 71 3.86 -37.30 7.83
CA ASP A 71 5.18 -36.84 7.39
C ASP A 71 5.26 -35.32 7.27
N GLY A 72 6.47 -34.81 7.52
CA GLY A 72 6.81 -33.41 7.57
C GLY A 72 6.72 -32.71 6.22
N SER A 73 6.43 -31.41 6.27
CA SER A 73 6.58 -30.50 5.14
C SER A 73 7.09 -29.17 5.67
N ALA A 74 8.18 -28.72 5.04
CA ALA A 74 8.88 -27.48 5.34
C ALA A 74 7.95 -26.26 5.25
N GLU A 75 8.14 -25.32 6.18
CA GLU A 75 7.42 -24.04 6.20
C GLU A 75 7.74 -23.21 4.95
N PRO A 76 6.76 -22.86 4.11
CA PRO A 76 6.92 -21.77 3.16
C PRO A 76 6.91 -20.43 3.92
N SER A 77 7.96 -19.65 3.74
CA SER A 77 8.04 -18.26 4.22
C SER A 77 6.91 -17.42 3.60
N PRO A 78 6.12 -16.64 4.38
CA PRO A 78 5.03 -15.85 3.83
C PRO A 78 5.59 -14.65 3.04
N SER A 79 5.10 -14.49 1.80
CA SER A 79 5.38 -13.37 0.91
C SER A 79 4.08 -12.73 0.42
N SER A 80 4.14 -11.43 0.11
CA SER A 80 3.09 -10.49 -0.32
C SER A 80 2.23 -9.86 0.79
N GLU A 81 2.14 -8.53 0.75
CA GLU A 81 1.30 -7.66 1.57
C GLU A 81 -0.17 -7.86 1.17
N LEU A 82 -0.69 -9.06 1.47
CA LEU A 82 -2.14 -9.25 1.53
C LEU A 82 -2.63 -8.51 2.77
N ALA A 83 -3.55 -7.56 2.59
CA ALA A 83 -4.57 -7.35 3.61
C ALA A 83 -5.43 -8.63 3.63
N GLN A 84 -5.02 -9.63 4.42
CA GLN A 84 -5.73 -10.90 4.54
C GLN A 84 -6.72 -10.77 5.69
N GLY A 85 -8.01 -10.84 5.40
CA GLY A 85 -9.07 -10.68 6.40
C GLY A 85 -10.04 -11.83 6.43
N GLY A 86 -10.15 -12.50 7.59
CA GLY A 86 -10.96 -13.73 7.75
C GLY A 86 -12.18 -13.61 8.66
N ASP A 87 -12.33 -12.53 9.44
CA ASP A 87 -13.37 -12.48 10.48
C ASP A 87 -14.42 -11.40 10.20
N VAL A 88 -15.69 -11.78 10.40
CA VAL A 88 -16.87 -10.96 10.12
C VAL A 88 -17.36 -10.31 11.42
N GLN A 89 -17.50 -8.99 11.45
CA GLN A 89 -17.80 -8.27 12.70
C GLN A 89 -19.30 -8.15 13.05
N ALA A 90 -20.21 -8.19 12.07
CA ALA A 90 -21.67 -8.29 12.29
C ALA A 90 -22.42 -8.39 10.95
N LYS A 91 -23.51 -9.17 10.91
CA LYS A 91 -24.52 -9.19 9.83
C LYS A 91 -25.67 -8.27 10.20
N ALA A 92 -26.06 -7.37 9.31
CA ALA A 92 -27.29 -6.58 9.45
C ALA A 92 -28.13 -6.78 8.19
N GLY A 93 -29.14 -7.64 8.28
CA GLY A 93 -29.99 -7.97 7.13
C GLY A 93 -30.82 -6.76 6.72
N ALA A 94 -30.62 -6.27 5.51
CA ALA A 94 -31.40 -5.17 4.94
C ALA A 94 -32.73 -5.67 4.35
N GLY A 95 -33.52 -6.43 5.12
CA GLY A 95 -34.91 -6.81 4.77
C GLY A 95 -35.13 -7.58 3.44
N SER A 96 -34.08 -7.86 2.65
CA SER A 96 -34.16 -8.56 1.37
C SER A 96 -34.24 -10.07 1.56
N ALA A 97 -34.79 -10.75 0.56
CA ALA A 97 -34.75 -12.20 0.44
C ALA A 97 -33.33 -12.71 0.16
N ILE A 98 -32.46 -11.88 -0.43
CA ILE A 98 -31.08 -12.27 -0.72
C ILE A 98 -30.23 -12.11 0.54
N GLN A 99 -29.45 -13.14 0.87
CA GLN A 99 -28.63 -13.16 2.08
C GLN A 99 -27.21 -13.64 1.82
N LEU A 100 -26.24 -12.93 2.39
CA LEU A 100 -24.86 -13.35 2.55
C LEU A 100 -24.70 -14.22 3.80
N SER A 101 -23.87 -15.25 3.70
CA SER A 101 -23.53 -16.13 4.82
C SER A 101 -22.01 -16.20 5.01
N THR A 102 -21.60 -16.31 6.27
CA THR A 102 -20.20 -16.48 6.66
C THR A 102 -19.78 -17.97 6.60
N PRO A 103 -18.46 -18.29 6.57
CA PRO A 103 -17.32 -17.36 6.54
C PRO A 103 -17.24 -16.51 5.26
N ALA A 104 -16.61 -15.35 5.37
CA ALA A 104 -16.30 -14.47 4.24
C ALA A 104 -14.93 -13.84 4.46
N SER A 105 -14.15 -13.72 3.39
CA SER A 105 -12.82 -13.15 3.44
C SER A 105 -12.53 -12.34 2.19
N TYR A 106 -11.51 -11.48 2.30
CA TYR A 106 -11.02 -10.70 1.18
C TYR A 106 -9.50 -10.57 1.22
N SER A 107 -8.94 -10.27 0.06
CA SER A 107 -7.66 -9.56 -0.04
C SER A 107 -7.65 -8.65 -1.26
N ALA A 108 -6.88 -7.57 -1.20
CA ALA A 108 -6.69 -6.65 -2.31
C ALA A 108 -5.19 -6.43 -2.52
N ASN A 109 -4.71 -6.74 -3.72
CA ASN A 109 -3.35 -6.47 -4.15
C ASN A 109 -3.38 -5.42 -5.27
N PHE A 110 -3.08 -4.18 -4.89
CA PHE A 110 -3.06 -3.05 -5.81
C PHE A 110 -1.86 -3.07 -6.77
N SER A 111 -0.80 -3.84 -6.47
CA SER A 111 0.36 -3.97 -7.36
C SER A 111 0.08 -4.87 -8.56
N THR A 112 -0.67 -5.94 -8.34
CA THR A 112 -1.11 -6.87 -9.40
C THR A 112 -2.50 -6.53 -9.92
N ASN A 113 -3.11 -5.45 -9.45
CA ASN A 113 -4.48 -5.03 -9.76
C ASN A 113 -5.51 -6.18 -9.57
N THR A 114 -5.34 -6.98 -8.52
CA THR A 114 -6.17 -8.16 -8.25
C THR A 114 -6.79 -8.08 -6.86
N ALA A 115 -8.06 -8.45 -6.72
CA ALA A 115 -8.72 -8.67 -5.45
C ALA A 115 -9.22 -10.12 -5.36
N HIS A 116 -8.98 -10.77 -4.24
CA HIS A 116 -9.57 -12.07 -3.93
C HIS A 116 -10.83 -11.87 -3.10
N ILE A 117 -11.95 -12.45 -3.53
CA ILE A 117 -13.21 -12.44 -2.79
C ILE A 117 -13.59 -13.88 -2.50
N ALA A 118 -13.83 -14.20 -1.23
CA ALA A 118 -14.40 -15.48 -0.84
C ALA A 118 -15.59 -15.31 0.11
N VAL A 119 -16.66 -16.09 -0.14
CA VAL A 119 -17.84 -16.14 0.72
C VAL A 119 -18.47 -17.53 0.66
N ALA A 120 -18.90 -18.02 1.82
CA ALA A 120 -19.43 -19.37 1.94
C ALA A 120 -20.73 -19.56 1.15
N LYS A 121 -21.65 -18.58 1.19
CA LYS A 121 -22.95 -18.72 0.52
C LYS A 121 -23.64 -17.39 0.26
N VAL A 122 -24.31 -17.30 -0.90
CA VAL A 122 -25.32 -16.30 -1.25
C VAL A 122 -26.63 -17.04 -1.51
N SER A 123 -27.68 -16.78 -0.74
CA SER A 123 -28.94 -17.51 -0.84
C SER A 123 -30.12 -16.60 -1.10
N ASN A 124 -31.05 -17.05 -1.94
CA ASN A 124 -32.37 -16.45 -2.06
C ASN A 124 -33.33 -17.18 -1.10
N THR A 125 -33.67 -16.52 0.00
CA THR A 125 -34.56 -17.05 1.04
C THR A 125 -36.04 -16.86 0.71
N SER A 126 -36.38 -16.23 -0.43
CA SER A 126 -37.76 -16.15 -0.89
C SER A 126 -38.29 -17.55 -1.21
N SER A 127 -39.54 -17.80 -0.84
CA SER A 127 -40.26 -19.02 -1.21
C SER A 127 -41.00 -18.91 -2.54
N THR A 128 -41.08 -17.71 -3.13
CA THR A 128 -41.94 -17.44 -4.30
C THR A 128 -41.31 -16.55 -5.37
N VAL A 129 -40.21 -15.86 -5.09
CA VAL A 129 -39.62 -14.86 -6.00
C VAL A 129 -38.22 -15.29 -6.43
N THR A 130 -38.00 -15.39 -7.74
CA THR A 130 -36.67 -15.53 -8.34
C THR A 130 -35.94 -14.20 -8.26
N SER A 131 -34.65 -14.24 -7.94
CA SER A 131 -33.81 -13.04 -7.88
C SER A 131 -33.60 -12.40 -9.25
N GLY A 132 -33.23 -11.13 -9.26
CA GLY A 132 -32.50 -10.50 -10.34
C GLY A 132 -31.10 -11.09 -10.52
N ALA A 133 -30.34 -10.55 -11.48
CA ALA A 133 -28.94 -10.90 -11.65
C ALA A 133 -28.16 -10.50 -10.39
N LEU A 134 -27.38 -11.40 -9.81
CA LEU A 134 -26.61 -11.15 -8.59
C LEU A 134 -25.13 -10.94 -8.88
N ARG A 135 -24.49 -10.06 -8.11
CA ARG A 135 -23.04 -9.90 -8.07
C ARG A 135 -22.56 -9.54 -6.68
N LEU A 136 -21.33 -9.89 -6.36
CA LEU A 136 -20.63 -9.42 -5.18
C LEU A 136 -19.85 -8.14 -5.51
N GLU A 137 -19.84 -7.22 -4.57
CA GLU A 137 -19.03 -6.00 -4.64
C GLU A 137 -18.20 -5.86 -3.37
N LEU A 138 -16.89 -5.72 -3.54
CA LEU A 138 -15.99 -5.38 -2.46
C LEU A 138 -15.79 -3.86 -2.44
N TRP A 139 -16.05 -3.23 -1.30
CA TRP A 139 -15.94 -1.79 -1.11
C TRP A 139 -14.99 -1.42 0.01
N ALA A 140 -14.33 -0.27 -0.14
CA ALA A 140 -13.55 0.41 0.89
C ALA A 140 -14.28 1.66 1.39
N SER A 141 -14.88 1.58 2.58
CA SER A 141 -15.56 2.72 3.23
C SER A 141 -14.64 3.48 4.17
N LYS A 142 -14.84 4.80 4.34
CA LYS A 142 -14.07 5.61 5.31
C LYS A 142 -14.50 5.43 6.76
N SER A 143 -15.65 4.81 6.99
CA SER A 143 -16.19 4.52 8.32
C SER A 143 -16.92 3.17 8.28
N ASP A 144 -17.18 2.60 9.45
CA ASP A 144 -18.02 1.40 9.56
C ASP A 144 -19.36 1.61 8.87
N TYR A 145 -19.71 0.69 7.96
CA TYR A 145 -20.97 0.72 7.25
C TYR A 145 -22.08 0.10 8.10
N ASN A 146 -23.20 0.81 8.24
CA ASN A 146 -24.34 0.40 9.08
C ASN A 146 -25.66 0.38 8.26
N GLY A 147 -25.57 0.18 6.95
CA GLY A 147 -26.70 0.22 6.02
C GLY A 147 -26.93 1.61 5.40
N GLY A 148 -27.82 1.66 4.41
CA GLY A 148 -28.18 2.88 3.69
C GLY A 148 -27.28 3.18 2.48
N SER A 149 -27.03 4.46 2.22
CA SER A 149 -26.10 4.85 1.15
C SER A 149 -24.66 4.63 1.60
N LEU A 150 -23.88 3.93 0.78
CA LEU A 150 -22.46 3.72 1.02
C LEU A 150 -21.64 4.86 0.41
N ASN A 151 -20.76 5.47 1.20
CA ASN A 151 -19.78 6.44 0.74
C ASN A 151 -18.38 5.82 0.84
N GLY A 152 -17.86 5.35 -0.29
CA GLY A 152 -16.59 4.65 -0.36
C GLY A 152 -16.13 4.42 -1.80
N TYR A 153 -15.12 3.58 -1.95
CA TYR A 153 -14.58 3.19 -3.25
C TYR A 153 -14.93 1.74 -3.55
N ARG A 154 -15.54 1.47 -4.70
CA ARG A 154 -15.81 0.11 -5.15
C ARG A 154 -14.49 -0.48 -5.64
N LEU A 155 -13.95 -1.43 -4.88
CA LEU A 155 -12.66 -2.03 -5.18
C LEU A 155 -12.77 -3.06 -6.28
N ALA A 156 -13.80 -3.91 -6.26
CA ALA A 156 -13.94 -4.99 -7.22
C ALA A 156 -15.39 -5.45 -7.34
N VAL A 157 -15.70 -6.03 -8.49
CA VAL A 157 -17.02 -6.59 -8.81
C VAL A 157 -16.86 -8.03 -9.29
N LEU A 158 -17.61 -8.95 -8.68
CA LEU A 158 -17.64 -10.36 -9.04
C LEU A 158 -19.08 -10.76 -9.41
N PRO A 159 -19.42 -10.84 -10.72
CA PRO A 159 -20.69 -11.42 -11.16
C PRO A 159 -20.84 -12.86 -10.65
N LEU A 160 -21.99 -13.18 -10.09
CA LEU A 160 -22.26 -14.54 -9.60
C LEU A 160 -22.91 -15.35 -10.70
N HIS A 161 -22.37 -16.54 -10.96
CA HIS A 161 -22.93 -17.50 -11.89
C HIS A 161 -23.03 -18.86 -11.20
N ALA A 162 -24.11 -19.59 -11.47
CA ALA A 162 -24.16 -20.98 -11.04
C ALA A 162 -23.14 -21.77 -11.86
N SER A 163 -22.42 -22.67 -11.19
CA SER A 163 -21.46 -23.55 -11.86
C SER A 163 -22.12 -24.30 -13.03
N GLY A 164 -21.53 -24.22 -14.22
CA GLY A 164 -22.09 -24.81 -15.44
C GLY A 164 -23.33 -24.10 -16.01
N SER A 165 -23.69 -22.93 -15.47
CA SER A 165 -24.84 -22.13 -15.90
C SER A 165 -24.40 -20.70 -16.25
N SER A 166 -24.99 -20.14 -17.29
CA SER A 166 -24.86 -18.72 -17.61
C SER A 166 -25.79 -17.85 -16.77
N SER A 167 -26.70 -18.45 -15.99
CA SER A 167 -27.64 -17.70 -15.14
C SER A 167 -26.94 -17.06 -13.96
N THR A 168 -27.21 -15.76 -13.77
CA THR A 168 -26.83 -14.96 -12.61
C THR A 168 -27.94 -14.84 -11.57
N GLN A 169 -29.08 -15.50 -11.80
CA GLN A 169 -30.28 -15.45 -10.96
C GLN A 169 -30.42 -16.70 -10.10
N LEU A 170 -30.98 -16.54 -8.91
CA LEU A 170 -31.35 -17.60 -7.97
C LEU A 170 -32.87 -17.76 -7.94
N ALA A 171 -33.35 -18.96 -8.29
CA ALA A 171 -34.73 -19.36 -8.03
C ALA A 171 -35.07 -19.30 -6.53
N PRO A 172 -36.37 -19.35 -6.16
CA PRO A 172 -36.77 -19.42 -4.75
C PRO A 172 -36.08 -20.58 -4.02
N GLY A 173 -35.49 -20.29 -2.86
CA GLY A 173 -34.74 -21.26 -2.04
C GLY A 173 -33.38 -21.69 -2.58
N ALA A 174 -32.95 -21.20 -3.75
CA ALA A 174 -31.66 -21.54 -4.34
C ALA A 174 -30.51 -20.72 -3.75
N TYR A 175 -29.27 -21.19 -3.96
CA TYR A 175 -28.06 -20.52 -3.48
C TYR A 175 -26.84 -20.74 -4.38
N PHE A 176 -25.90 -19.80 -4.32
CA PHE A 176 -24.50 -19.98 -4.69
C PHE A 176 -23.70 -20.29 -3.42
N HIS A 177 -22.68 -21.15 -3.50
CA HIS A 177 -21.83 -21.51 -2.37
C HIS A 177 -20.38 -21.71 -2.81
N ASP A 178 -19.48 -21.80 -1.83
CA ASP A 178 -18.04 -21.99 -2.03
C ASP A 178 -17.45 -21.00 -3.04
N ILE A 179 -17.91 -19.74 -2.95
CA ILE A 179 -17.45 -18.69 -3.84
C ILE A 179 -16.05 -18.29 -3.38
N SER A 180 -15.06 -18.45 -4.24
CA SER A 180 -13.68 -18.00 -4.03
C SER A 180 -13.08 -17.70 -5.40
N GLN A 181 -12.89 -16.41 -5.71
CA GLN A 181 -12.39 -15.97 -7.02
C GLN A 181 -11.49 -14.75 -6.91
N ASP A 182 -10.49 -14.71 -7.79
CA ASP A 182 -9.70 -13.52 -8.08
C ASP A 182 -10.40 -12.70 -9.17
N VAL A 183 -10.52 -11.40 -8.92
CA VAL A 183 -11.10 -10.42 -9.84
C VAL A 183 -10.17 -9.22 -9.97
N LEU A 184 -10.36 -8.42 -11.03
CA LEU A 184 -9.59 -7.19 -11.17
C LEU A 184 -10.07 -6.13 -10.18
N VAL A 185 -9.14 -5.30 -9.72
CA VAL A 185 -9.49 -4.08 -8.98
C VAL A 185 -10.01 -3.03 -9.96
N ASP A 186 -11.22 -2.54 -9.71
CA ASP A 186 -11.93 -1.50 -10.46
C ASP A 186 -11.37 -0.10 -10.15
N THR A 187 -11.13 0.18 -8.87
CA THR A 187 -10.69 1.50 -8.39
C THR A 187 -9.77 1.34 -7.20
N VAL A 188 -8.59 1.96 -7.29
CA VAL A 188 -7.66 2.08 -6.17
C VAL A 188 -8.07 3.30 -5.34
N PRO A 189 -8.45 3.13 -4.07
CA PRO A 189 -8.81 4.26 -3.21
C PRO A 189 -7.55 5.10 -2.93
N PRO A 190 -7.68 6.39 -2.59
CA PRO A 190 -6.57 7.17 -2.09
C PRO A 190 -5.98 6.54 -0.83
N PRO A 191 -4.75 6.94 -0.47
CA PRO A 191 -4.10 6.49 0.75
C PRO A 191 -4.95 6.67 2.02
N GLY A 192 -4.94 5.67 2.89
CA GLY A 192 -5.59 5.71 4.20
C GLY A 192 -6.06 4.36 4.71
N THR A 193 -6.67 4.40 5.91
CA THR A 193 -7.36 3.27 6.53
C THR A 193 -8.82 3.21 6.09
N TYR A 194 -9.27 2.03 5.67
CA TYR A 194 -10.63 1.79 5.21
C TYR A 194 -11.28 0.61 5.94
N TYR A 195 -12.61 0.66 6.00
CA TYR A 195 -13.47 -0.37 6.53
C TYR A 195 -14.01 -1.18 5.33
N PRO A 196 -13.48 -2.38 5.08
CA PRO A 196 -13.89 -3.20 3.96
C PRO A 196 -15.30 -3.74 4.19
N VAL A 197 -16.12 -3.68 3.14
CA VAL A 197 -17.49 -4.19 3.15
C VAL A 197 -17.69 -5.04 1.92
N LEU A 198 -18.14 -6.27 2.11
CA LEU A 198 -18.59 -7.13 1.01
C LEU A 198 -20.11 -7.03 0.92
N MET A 199 -20.60 -6.70 -0.26
CA MET A 199 -22.03 -6.56 -0.53
C MET A 199 -22.47 -7.57 -1.57
N VAL A 200 -23.70 -8.05 -1.46
CA VAL A 200 -24.41 -8.67 -2.57
C VAL A 200 -25.38 -7.66 -3.12
N THR A 201 -25.38 -7.52 -4.44
CA THR A 201 -26.28 -6.64 -5.17
C THR A 201 -27.11 -7.41 -6.17
N GLU A 202 -28.35 -6.97 -6.34
CA GLU A 202 -29.32 -7.51 -7.28
C GLU A 202 -29.72 -6.48 -8.33
N TYR A 203 -29.72 -6.92 -9.59
CA TYR A 203 -30.29 -6.14 -10.68
C TYR A 203 -31.82 -6.13 -10.61
N THR A 204 -32.42 -4.96 -10.47
CA THR A 204 -33.86 -4.78 -10.58
C THR A 204 -34.22 -3.46 -11.25
N SER A 205 -35.32 -3.43 -12.00
CA SER A 205 -35.81 -2.22 -12.68
C SER A 205 -36.24 -1.11 -11.71
N ALA A 206 -36.42 -1.43 -10.43
CA ALA A 206 -36.73 -0.47 -9.38
C ALA A 206 -35.48 0.26 -8.83
N CYS A 207 -34.27 -0.18 -9.19
CA CYS A 207 -33.04 0.43 -8.71
C CYS A 207 -32.82 1.83 -9.30
N THR A 208 -32.39 2.75 -8.44
CA THR A 208 -32.01 4.11 -8.84
C THR A 208 -30.53 4.26 -9.17
N SER A 209 -29.73 3.19 -9.00
CA SER A 209 -28.33 3.18 -9.41
C SER A 209 -28.22 3.16 -10.93
N ASN A 210 -27.15 3.77 -11.46
CA ASN A 210 -26.97 3.92 -12.90
C ASN A 210 -26.80 2.60 -13.65
N ASP A 211 -26.35 1.54 -12.97
CA ASP A 211 -26.19 0.20 -13.54
C ASP A 211 -27.33 -0.77 -13.18
N GLY A 212 -28.35 -0.28 -12.46
CA GLY A 212 -29.56 -1.03 -12.12
C GLY A 212 -29.39 -2.05 -10.97
N TYR A 213 -28.25 -2.04 -10.26
CA TYR A 213 -27.99 -2.92 -9.11
C TYR A 213 -28.24 -2.23 -7.76
N CYS A 214 -28.98 -2.86 -6.85
CA CYS A 214 -29.25 -2.37 -5.50
C CYS A 214 -28.57 -3.25 -4.46
N PHE A 215 -28.26 -2.68 -3.29
CA PHE A 215 -27.74 -3.44 -2.15
C PHE A 215 -28.86 -4.28 -1.51
N ASP A 216 -28.64 -5.59 -1.37
CA ASP A 216 -29.58 -6.49 -0.69
C ASP A 216 -29.10 -6.93 0.70
N ASP A 217 -27.83 -7.28 0.81
CA ASP A 217 -27.20 -7.69 2.06
C ASP A 217 -25.71 -7.32 2.06
N TYR A 218 -25.11 -7.25 3.25
CA TYR A 218 -23.70 -6.92 3.39
C TYR A 218 -23.04 -7.58 4.60
N LEU A 219 -21.73 -7.75 4.49
CA LEU A 219 -20.85 -8.20 5.57
C LEU A 219 -19.75 -7.17 5.78
N LYS A 220 -19.54 -6.78 7.05
CA LYS A 220 -18.34 -6.02 7.44
C LYS A 220 -17.18 -6.99 7.59
N LEU A 221 -16.06 -6.70 6.94
CA LEU A 221 -14.89 -7.56 6.98
C LEU A 221 -13.82 -6.97 7.91
N THR A 222 -12.99 -7.84 8.48
CA THR A 222 -11.81 -7.45 9.25
C THR A 222 -10.59 -8.26 8.78
N PRO A 223 -9.36 -7.70 8.86
CA PRO A 223 -9.03 -6.39 9.41
C PRO A 223 -9.38 -5.24 8.45
N GLN A 224 -9.20 -4.01 8.92
CA GLN A 224 -9.30 -2.81 8.09
C GLN A 224 -8.33 -2.90 6.91
N LEU A 225 -8.78 -2.38 5.76
CA LEU A 225 -7.96 -2.28 4.57
C LEU A 225 -7.06 -1.07 4.70
N GLN A 226 -5.75 -1.30 4.67
CA GLN A 226 -4.77 -0.23 4.60
C GLN A 226 -4.37 -0.01 3.15
N VAL A 227 -4.55 1.22 2.68
CA VAL A 227 -4.03 1.65 1.38
C VAL A 227 -2.89 2.60 1.67
N ALA A 228 -1.67 2.15 1.37
CA ALA A 228 -0.49 2.95 1.57
C ALA A 228 -0.60 4.29 0.82
N SER A 229 -0.06 5.34 1.43
CA SER A 229 0.29 6.52 0.65
C SER A 229 1.49 6.18 -0.20
N SER A 230 1.36 6.30 -1.53
CA SER A 230 2.45 6.86 -2.33
C SER A 230 2.35 8.37 -2.14
N GLY A 231 2.96 8.84 -1.06
CA GLY A 231 2.75 10.20 -0.59
C GLY A 231 3.42 11.28 -1.44
N GLY A 232 4.19 10.95 -2.48
CA GLY A 232 4.92 11.93 -3.29
C GLY A 232 4.08 13.03 -3.95
N THR A 233 3.76 14.12 -3.25
CA THR A 233 3.25 15.39 -3.83
C THR A 233 4.34 16.24 -4.46
N SER A 234 5.53 15.69 -4.69
CA SER A 234 6.56 16.40 -5.43
C SER A 234 6.41 16.08 -6.90
N SER A 235 6.72 17.02 -7.79
CA SER A 235 6.82 16.82 -9.24
C SER A 235 7.88 15.78 -9.65
N ASN A 236 8.28 14.91 -8.72
CA ASN A 236 9.32 13.94 -8.87
C ASN A 236 8.69 12.65 -9.36
N ALA A 237 9.26 12.22 -10.46
CA ALA A 237 8.73 11.17 -11.28
C ALA A 237 8.81 9.76 -10.66
N VAL A 238 9.43 9.61 -9.49
CA VAL A 238 9.72 8.30 -8.90
C VAL A 238 8.70 7.98 -7.82
N GLU A 239 8.04 6.84 -7.94
CA GLU A 239 7.00 6.36 -7.02
C GLU A 239 7.26 4.90 -6.61
N VAL A 240 6.83 4.57 -5.40
CA VAL A 240 6.74 3.21 -4.88
C VAL A 240 5.44 2.61 -5.38
N VAL A 241 5.54 1.52 -6.13
CA VAL A 241 4.39 0.80 -6.66
C VAL A 241 4.29 -0.56 -5.99
N GLY A 242 3.14 -0.79 -5.36
CA GLY A 242 2.80 -2.08 -4.79
C GLY A 242 3.32 -2.34 -3.39
N ALA A 243 3.44 -3.63 -3.07
CA ALA A 243 3.73 -4.09 -1.73
C ALA A 243 5.13 -3.65 -1.26
N THR A 244 5.22 -3.23 0.01
CA THR A 244 6.49 -2.96 0.68
C THR A 244 6.53 -3.54 2.09
N SER A 245 7.72 -3.94 2.52
CA SER A 245 7.95 -4.27 3.93
C SER A 245 9.34 -3.79 4.34
N SER A 246 9.44 -3.20 5.53
CA SER A 246 10.72 -2.90 6.16
C SER A 246 10.71 -3.52 7.55
N THR A 247 11.49 -4.58 7.73
CA THR A 247 11.50 -5.36 8.98
C THR A 247 12.84 -5.16 9.69
N PRO A 248 12.89 -4.41 10.80
CA PRO A 248 14.07 -4.34 11.65
C PRO A 248 14.24 -5.64 12.45
N ASP A 249 15.42 -6.24 12.36
CA ASP A 249 15.89 -7.29 13.25
C ASP A 249 16.89 -6.68 14.23
N TYR A 250 16.41 -6.39 15.45
CA TYR A 250 17.23 -5.77 16.49
C TYR A 250 18.27 -6.71 17.09
N LEU A 251 18.13 -8.03 16.93
CA LEU A 251 19.13 -9.00 17.38
C LEU A 251 20.28 -9.08 16.37
N ALA A 252 19.96 -9.16 15.09
CA ALA A 252 20.95 -9.14 14.02
C ALA A 252 21.48 -7.72 13.72
N GLN A 253 20.86 -6.67 14.28
CA GLN A 253 21.17 -5.26 14.00
C GLN A 253 21.06 -4.93 12.50
N THR A 254 20.02 -5.44 11.84
CA THR A 254 19.77 -5.22 10.41
C THR A 254 18.33 -4.79 10.11
N VAL A 255 18.12 -4.23 8.93
CA VAL A 255 16.80 -4.00 8.34
C VAL A 255 16.77 -4.68 6.98
N ARG A 256 15.74 -5.49 6.74
CA ARG A 256 15.44 -6.02 5.41
C ARG A 256 14.38 -5.15 4.74
N PHE A 257 14.74 -4.54 3.62
CA PHE A 257 13.83 -3.83 2.73
C PHE A 257 13.30 -4.78 1.66
N LYS A 258 11.99 -4.82 1.49
CA LYS A 258 11.33 -5.39 0.32
C LYS A 258 10.46 -4.33 -0.34
N VAL A 259 10.66 -4.09 -1.63
CA VAL A 259 9.85 -3.17 -2.43
C VAL A 259 9.49 -3.86 -3.75
N ALA A 260 8.20 -3.99 -4.02
CA ALA A 260 7.70 -4.65 -5.23
C ALA A 260 8.19 -3.93 -6.49
N GLU A 261 7.96 -2.62 -6.58
CA GLU A 261 8.45 -1.81 -7.68
C GLU A 261 8.79 -0.37 -7.23
N LEU A 262 9.88 0.17 -7.75
CA LEU A 262 10.10 1.60 -7.87
C LEU A 262 9.95 1.99 -9.33
N HIS A 263 8.98 2.83 -9.64
CA HIS A 263 8.65 3.25 -10.99
C HIS A 263 9.05 4.70 -11.20
N ASN A 264 9.63 5.03 -12.37
CA ASN A 264 9.84 6.41 -12.80
C ASN A 264 8.81 6.77 -13.87
N GLY A 265 7.69 7.36 -13.47
CA GLY A 265 6.59 7.77 -14.34
C GLY A 265 6.90 8.95 -15.28
N SER A 266 8.09 9.57 -15.20
CA SER A 266 8.47 10.60 -16.17
C SER A 266 8.84 9.96 -17.49
N LEU A 267 8.29 10.52 -18.57
CA LEU A 267 8.61 10.11 -19.94
C LEU A 267 9.89 10.78 -20.48
N THR A 268 10.47 11.73 -19.75
CA THR A 268 11.58 12.55 -20.25
C THR A 268 12.76 12.70 -19.29
N ARG A 269 12.59 12.36 -18.01
CA ARG A 269 13.59 12.60 -16.96
C ARG A 269 14.12 11.28 -16.39
N THR A 270 15.43 11.10 -16.44
CA THR A 270 16.11 10.09 -15.62
C THR A 270 16.19 10.58 -14.18
N SER A 271 15.95 9.72 -13.20
CA SER A 271 16.18 10.08 -11.79
C SER A 271 17.69 10.27 -11.51
N GLY A 272 18.00 11.01 -10.45
CA GLY A 272 19.27 10.90 -9.74
C GLY A 272 19.40 9.54 -9.05
N SER A 273 20.53 9.34 -8.37
CA SER A 273 20.76 8.12 -7.60
C SER A 273 19.70 7.99 -6.50
N LEU A 274 19.11 6.82 -6.41
CA LEU A 274 18.04 6.51 -5.46
C LEU A 274 18.59 5.73 -4.26
N ARG A 275 17.94 5.90 -3.11
CA ARG A 275 18.13 5.06 -1.92
C ARG A 275 16.81 4.86 -1.19
N LEU A 276 16.73 3.74 -0.48
CA LEU A 276 15.66 3.49 0.50
C LEU A 276 16.15 3.93 1.88
N GLU A 277 15.24 4.48 2.68
CA GLU A 277 15.50 4.79 4.07
C GLU A 277 14.35 4.26 4.94
N LEU A 278 14.68 3.69 6.09
CA LEU A 278 13.69 3.39 7.11
C LEU A 278 13.76 4.46 8.20
N TRP A 279 12.62 5.09 8.47
CA TRP A 279 12.48 6.07 9.55
C TRP A 279 11.52 5.56 10.62
N ALA A 280 11.89 5.78 11.88
CA ALA A 280 11.01 5.64 13.04
C ALA A 280 10.66 7.04 13.57
N THR A 281 9.36 7.34 13.61
CA THR A 281 8.82 8.66 14.00
C THR A 281 7.75 8.49 15.08
N THR A 282 7.39 9.57 15.79
CA THR A 282 6.33 9.53 16.82
C THR A 282 4.91 9.52 16.25
N SER A 283 4.76 9.80 14.96
CA SER A 283 3.49 9.83 14.24
C SER A 283 3.72 9.58 12.76
N ALA A 284 2.78 8.94 12.07
CA ALA A 284 2.89 8.64 10.64
C ALA A 284 3.32 9.87 9.82
N TYR A 285 4.33 9.67 8.97
CA TYR A 285 4.82 10.72 8.09
C TYR A 285 3.77 11.05 7.01
N SER A 286 3.49 12.34 6.84
CA SER A 286 2.46 12.89 5.94
C SER A 286 3.03 13.89 4.93
N GLY A 287 4.35 13.93 4.77
CA GLY A 287 5.06 14.81 3.84
C GLY A 287 5.86 15.93 4.50
N GLY A 288 6.62 16.66 3.67
CA GLY A 288 7.46 17.78 4.11
C GLY A 288 8.84 17.37 4.62
N SER A 289 9.26 17.94 5.75
CA SER A 289 10.50 17.55 6.41
C SER A 289 10.20 16.44 7.41
N ILE A 290 11.01 15.38 7.40
CA ILE A 290 10.89 14.27 8.36
C ILE A 290 11.76 14.53 9.60
N SER A 291 11.24 14.22 10.78
CA SER A 291 11.95 14.29 12.06
C SER A 291 11.74 12.99 12.83
N GLY A 292 12.84 12.34 13.23
CA GLY A 292 12.81 11.03 13.89
C GLY A 292 14.16 10.35 13.80
N TYR A 293 14.16 9.03 13.90
CA TYR A 293 15.36 8.19 13.81
C TYR A 293 15.46 7.59 12.41
N ARG A 294 16.49 7.99 11.64
CA ARG A 294 16.84 7.34 10.37
C ARG A 294 17.53 6.02 10.66
N MET A 295 16.73 4.95 10.78
CA MET A 295 17.17 3.65 11.25
C MET A 295 18.13 2.95 10.31
N ALA A 296 17.85 3.00 9.01
CA ALA A 296 18.66 2.32 8.00
C ALA A 296 18.61 3.07 6.67
N VAL A 297 19.67 2.93 5.87
CA VAL A 297 19.79 3.50 4.53
C VAL A 297 20.34 2.44 3.60
N ALA A 298 19.65 2.18 2.49
CA ALA A 298 20.06 1.23 1.46
C ALA A 298 20.22 1.96 0.11
N PRO A 299 21.44 2.31 -0.30
CA PRO A 299 21.70 2.81 -1.66
C PRO A 299 21.26 1.78 -2.70
N LEU A 300 20.59 2.23 -3.76
CA LEU A 300 20.15 1.32 -4.83
C LEU A 300 21.24 1.03 -5.86
N ALA A 301 22.36 1.74 -5.84
CA ALA A 301 23.44 1.50 -6.79
C ALA A 301 24.08 0.12 -6.54
N GLY A 302 24.10 -0.74 -7.57
CA GLY A 302 24.81 -2.02 -7.54
C GLY A 302 24.06 -3.18 -6.89
N LEU A 303 22.78 -3.03 -6.56
CA LEU A 303 21.92 -4.16 -6.22
C LEU A 303 21.64 -5.01 -7.47
N SER A 304 21.36 -6.30 -7.29
CA SER A 304 21.23 -7.29 -8.38
C SER A 304 20.18 -6.95 -9.44
N ASN A 305 19.15 -6.20 -9.07
CA ASN A 305 18.02 -5.78 -9.90
C ASN A 305 18.03 -4.28 -10.23
N THR A 306 19.18 -3.64 -10.12
CA THR A 306 19.38 -2.20 -10.37
C THR A 306 20.54 -1.98 -11.33
N ASN A 307 20.73 -0.74 -11.78
CA ASN A 307 21.96 -0.38 -12.49
C ASN A 307 23.07 0.05 -11.51
N SER A 308 24.30 0.17 -12.03
CA SER A 308 25.47 0.55 -11.23
C SER A 308 25.40 1.96 -10.63
N GLN A 309 24.44 2.79 -11.06
CA GLN A 309 24.27 4.17 -10.59
C GLN A 309 23.07 4.34 -9.65
N GLY A 310 22.22 3.33 -9.50
CA GLY A 310 20.97 3.40 -8.75
C GLY A 310 19.96 4.40 -9.33
N THR A 311 19.99 4.65 -10.65
CA THR A 311 19.11 5.62 -11.33
C THR A 311 18.01 4.93 -12.14
N LEU A 312 16.83 5.53 -12.25
CA LEU A 312 15.77 5.06 -13.14
C LEU A 312 15.71 5.93 -14.40
N ARG A 313 15.85 5.30 -15.56
CA ARG A 313 15.58 5.96 -16.86
C ARG A 313 14.10 6.41 -16.97
N PRO A 314 13.73 7.26 -17.92
CA PRO A 314 12.34 7.61 -18.16
C PRO A 314 11.48 6.36 -18.39
N ALA A 315 10.30 6.29 -17.77
CA ALA A 315 9.39 5.14 -17.76
C ALA A 315 10.04 3.82 -17.28
N GLY A 316 11.20 3.90 -16.62
CA GLY A 316 11.93 2.74 -16.12
C GLY A 316 11.46 2.31 -14.74
N SER A 317 11.77 1.07 -14.37
CA SER A 317 11.48 0.55 -13.04
C SER A 317 12.57 -0.37 -12.49
N PHE A 318 12.60 -0.47 -11.16
CA PHE A 318 13.30 -1.52 -10.42
C PHE A 318 12.25 -2.40 -9.76
N THR A 319 12.29 -3.71 -9.99
CA THR A 319 11.28 -4.64 -9.49
C THR A 319 11.90 -5.68 -8.55
N ASN A 320 11.15 -6.13 -7.55
CA ASN A 320 11.56 -7.15 -6.59
C ASN A 320 12.84 -6.76 -5.82
N LEU A 321 12.91 -5.53 -5.33
CA LEU A 321 14.00 -5.09 -4.46
C LEU A 321 13.92 -5.86 -3.15
N ASP A 322 14.99 -6.57 -2.81
CA ASP A 322 15.15 -7.31 -1.56
C ASP A 322 16.59 -7.14 -1.09
N THR A 323 16.79 -6.35 -0.04
CA THR A 323 18.13 -6.03 0.46
C THR A 323 18.13 -5.91 1.97
N THR A 324 19.22 -6.38 2.59
CA THR A 324 19.43 -6.29 4.03
C THR A 324 20.61 -5.37 4.30
N VAL A 325 20.40 -4.38 5.16
CA VAL A 325 21.43 -3.39 5.55
C VAL A 325 21.51 -3.27 7.07
N PRO A 326 22.64 -2.81 7.64
CA PRO A 326 22.75 -2.61 9.08
C PRO A 326 21.86 -1.47 9.57
N ILE A 327 21.41 -1.57 10.83
CA ILE A 327 20.78 -0.45 11.55
C ILE A 327 21.87 0.58 11.88
N SER A 328 21.74 1.79 11.33
CA SER A 328 22.65 2.92 11.57
C SER A 328 22.27 3.76 12.79
N SER A 329 20.98 3.75 13.19
CA SER A 329 20.49 4.51 14.34
C SER A 329 19.31 3.79 14.97
N GLN A 330 19.52 3.19 16.15
CA GLN A 330 18.45 2.56 16.89
C GLN A 330 17.72 3.60 17.77
N PRO A 331 16.40 3.79 17.61
CA PRO A 331 15.61 4.60 18.55
C PRO A 331 15.66 4.04 19.99
N PRO A 332 15.43 4.86 21.02
CA PRO A 332 15.15 4.37 22.37
C PRO A 332 13.95 3.42 22.38
N GLN A 333 13.84 2.60 23.43
CA GLN A 333 12.68 1.74 23.64
C GLN A 333 11.37 2.55 23.53
N GLY A 334 10.41 2.03 22.76
CA GLY A 334 9.12 2.65 22.58
C GLY A 334 8.36 2.09 21.39
N SER A 335 7.18 2.66 21.17
CA SER A 335 6.31 2.40 20.02
C SER A 335 6.46 3.56 19.03
N TYR A 336 6.80 3.25 17.76
CA TYR A 336 7.05 4.26 16.73
C TYR A 336 6.25 3.96 15.47
N SER A 337 5.88 5.01 14.73
CA SER A 337 5.39 4.85 13.36
C SER A 337 6.57 4.64 12.41
N GLY A 338 6.50 3.55 11.65
CA GLY A 338 7.46 3.23 10.61
C GLY A 338 7.14 3.89 9.29
N THR A 339 8.15 4.47 8.64
CA THR A 339 8.01 5.01 7.29
C THR A 339 9.18 4.57 6.43
N LEU A 340 8.88 3.92 5.31
CA LEU A 340 9.79 3.75 4.19
C LEU A 340 9.83 5.04 3.38
N ILE A 341 11.03 5.57 3.17
CA ILE A 341 11.28 6.73 2.33
C ILE A 341 12.06 6.28 1.09
N VAL A 342 11.66 6.79 -0.07
CA VAL A 342 12.50 6.82 -1.26
C VAL A 342 13.08 8.22 -1.38
N SER A 343 14.39 8.32 -1.45
CA SER A 343 15.07 9.59 -1.68
C SER A 343 15.94 9.57 -2.92
N GLU A 344 15.97 10.71 -3.61
CA GLU A 344 16.69 10.92 -4.85
C GLU A 344 17.78 11.98 -4.64
N TYR A 345 18.99 11.67 -5.09
CA TYR A 345 20.08 12.64 -5.10
C TYR A 345 19.79 13.76 -6.09
N ASN A 346 19.79 15.00 -5.61
CA ASN A 346 19.75 16.19 -6.42
C ASN A 346 20.57 17.29 -5.73
N GLN A 347 21.49 17.92 -6.46
CA GLN A 347 22.38 18.95 -5.92
C GLN A 347 21.62 20.18 -5.38
N SER A 348 20.36 20.39 -5.78
CA SER A 348 19.52 21.46 -5.23
C SER A 348 18.82 21.09 -3.92
N CYS A 349 18.97 19.86 -3.42
CA CYS A 349 18.40 19.45 -2.15
C CYS A 349 19.05 20.21 -1.00
N GLY A 350 18.24 20.72 -0.08
CA GLY A 350 18.72 21.43 1.12
C GLY A 350 19.29 20.52 2.21
N THR A 351 19.30 19.19 1.99
CA THR A 351 19.88 18.21 2.92
C THR A 351 21.40 18.17 2.78
N SER A 352 22.10 17.87 3.86
CA SER A 352 23.58 17.85 3.87
C SER A 352 24.18 16.76 2.99
N ASP A 353 23.43 15.70 2.68
CA ASP A 353 23.84 14.62 1.79
C ASP A 353 23.29 14.77 0.36
N GLY A 354 22.53 15.82 0.07
CA GLY A 354 21.99 16.10 -1.25
C GLY A 354 20.83 15.17 -1.68
N TYR A 355 20.22 14.42 -0.77
CA TYR A 355 19.06 13.58 -1.07
C TYR A 355 17.75 14.25 -0.64
N CYS A 356 16.78 14.30 -1.56
CA CYS A 356 15.42 14.77 -1.29
C CYS A 356 14.47 13.59 -1.20
N ILE A 357 13.48 13.67 -0.31
CA ILE A 357 12.36 12.72 -0.28
C ILE A 357 11.57 12.90 -1.58
N VAL A 358 11.44 11.82 -2.36
CA VAL A 358 10.65 11.81 -3.61
C VAL A 358 9.35 11.04 -3.44
N ASP A 359 9.36 10.00 -2.62
CA ASP A 359 8.16 9.26 -2.24
C ASP A 359 8.33 8.60 -0.86
N TRP A 360 7.23 8.12 -0.29
CA TRP A 360 7.23 7.41 0.98
C TRP A 360 6.02 6.50 1.13
N VAL A 361 6.15 5.51 2.02
CA VAL A 361 5.08 4.63 2.51
C VAL A 361 5.13 4.60 4.04
N SER A 362 4.05 4.99 4.71
CA SER A 362 3.90 4.86 6.17
C SER A 362 3.20 3.55 6.52
N TYR A 363 3.77 2.79 7.45
CA TYR A 363 3.22 1.51 7.91
C TYR A 363 2.18 1.72 9.02
N ALA A 364 1.11 0.93 8.96
CA ALA A 364 0.01 1.01 9.92
C ALA A 364 0.41 0.46 11.30
N ASP A 365 1.12 -0.66 11.33
CA ASP A 365 1.55 -1.27 12.57
C ASP A 365 2.77 -0.53 13.13
N PRO A 366 2.73 -0.09 14.40
CA PRO A 366 3.85 0.59 15.00
C PRO A 366 5.00 -0.39 15.28
N TYR A 367 6.23 0.06 15.01
CA TYR A 367 7.43 -0.66 15.43
C TYR A 367 7.57 -0.63 16.94
N GLN A 368 7.64 -1.82 17.53
CA GLN A 368 8.04 -1.99 18.92
C GLN A 368 9.56 -2.12 18.97
N VAL A 369 10.21 -1.14 19.60
CA VAL A 369 11.64 -1.19 19.87
C VAL A 369 11.82 -1.85 21.23
N PRO A 370 12.40 -3.05 21.31
CA PRO A 370 12.49 -3.80 22.55
C PRO A 370 13.42 -3.10 23.55
N LEU A 371 13.25 -3.44 24.83
CA LEU A 371 14.29 -3.18 25.83
C LEU A 371 15.54 -3.93 25.38
N THR A 372 16.59 -3.21 25.01
CA THR A 372 17.93 -3.78 25.02
C THR A 372 18.25 -4.03 26.48
N SER A 373 18.02 -5.25 26.97
CA SER A 373 18.58 -5.66 28.25
C SER A 373 20.08 -5.49 28.10
N VAL A 374 20.64 -4.48 28.76
CA VAL A 374 22.08 -4.43 28.98
C VAL A 374 22.40 -5.78 29.63
N PRO A 375 23.22 -6.65 29.02
CA PRO A 375 23.60 -7.89 29.67
C PRO A 375 24.16 -7.47 31.01
N ASP A 376 23.49 -7.86 32.09
CA ASP A 376 23.88 -7.49 33.43
C ASP A 376 25.23 -8.15 33.68
N THR A 377 26.30 -7.37 33.46
CA THR A 377 27.66 -7.79 33.74
C THR A 377 27.94 -7.73 35.24
N SER A 378 26.94 -7.57 36.11
CA SER A 378 27.04 -8.08 37.48
C SER A 378 27.05 -9.61 37.44
N GLY A 379 28.13 -10.13 36.86
CA GLY A 379 28.68 -11.41 37.24
C GLY A 379 28.78 -11.37 38.75
N ASN A 380 27.81 -12.03 39.37
CA ASN A 380 27.78 -12.46 40.74
C ASN A 380 29.10 -13.21 40.96
N LEU A 381 30.15 -12.47 41.32
CA LEU A 381 31.35 -13.02 41.90
C LEU A 381 30.89 -13.58 43.24
N GLY A 382 30.47 -14.85 43.21
CA GLY A 382 30.33 -15.69 44.37
C GLY A 382 31.69 -15.84 45.04
N GLY A 383 32.14 -14.78 45.68
CA GLY A 383 33.23 -14.74 46.64
C GLY A 383 32.60 -14.59 48.02
N GLY A 384 32.38 -15.72 48.69
CA GLY A 384 32.11 -15.72 50.11
C GLY A 384 33.29 -15.10 50.87
N GLY A 385 32.98 -14.35 51.93
CA GLY A 385 33.99 -13.82 52.84
C GLY A 385 33.52 -12.52 53.49
N GLY A 386 33.07 -12.62 54.74
CA GLY A 386 32.45 -11.53 55.48
C GLY A 386 33.37 -10.35 55.80
N GLY A 387 32.75 -9.31 56.36
CA GLY A 387 33.44 -8.24 57.06
C GLY A 387 32.95 -6.84 56.71
N ALA A 388 32.18 -6.28 57.65
CA ALA A 388 32.24 -4.90 58.13
C ALA A 388 32.20 -3.71 57.14
N LEU A 389 31.18 -2.87 57.38
CA LEU A 389 31.22 -1.41 57.55
C LEU A 389 31.88 -0.55 56.44
N GLY A 390 31.14 0.45 55.96
CA GLY A 390 31.77 1.69 55.50
C GLY A 390 30.95 2.50 54.51
N TRP A 391 30.28 3.53 55.00
CA TRP A 391 29.87 4.68 54.21
C TRP A 391 31.09 5.31 53.50
N LEU A 392 30.95 5.69 52.23
CA LEU A 392 31.71 6.82 51.66
C LEU A 392 31.07 7.32 50.37
N SER A 393 30.40 8.47 50.50
CA SER A 393 30.15 9.41 49.41
C SER A 393 31.50 10.00 48.96
N LEU A 394 31.75 10.06 47.65
CA LEU A 394 32.74 11.00 47.12
C LEU A 394 32.31 11.54 45.76
N SER A 395 31.76 12.75 45.80
CA SER A 395 31.67 13.67 44.67
C SER A 395 33.09 14.04 44.24
N LEU A 396 33.39 14.00 42.93
CA LEU A 396 34.57 14.67 42.38
C LEU A 396 34.15 15.59 41.22
N LEU A 397 34.01 16.87 41.57
CA LEU A 397 34.23 18.01 40.70
C LEU A 397 35.74 18.10 40.40
N GLY A 398 36.10 18.33 39.13
CA GLY A 398 37.48 18.55 38.71
C GLY A 398 37.55 19.39 37.43
N LEU A 399 37.41 20.71 37.60
CA LEU A 399 37.88 21.72 36.66
C LEU A 399 39.41 21.64 36.51
N GLY A 400 39.92 21.78 35.28
CA GLY A 400 41.35 21.91 35.03
C GLY A 400 41.65 22.37 33.60
N ALA A 401 41.83 23.68 33.44
CA ALA A 401 42.10 24.36 32.18
C ALA A 401 43.56 24.20 31.69
N GLY A 402 43.73 24.30 30.37
CA GLY A 402 44.83 25.02 29.74
C GLY A 402 46.03 24.22 29.26
N PHE A 403 46.25 24.20 27.93
CA PHE A 403 47.47 24.74 27.34
C PHE A 403 47.28 24.98 25.84
N ALA A 404 47.37 26.24 25.44
CA ALA A 404 47.51 26.67 24.06
C ALA A 404 48.92 26.36 23.55
N ARG A 405 49.05 25.93 22.29
CA ARG A 405 50.29 26.07 21.52
C ARG A 405 49.96 26.51 20.09
N VAL A 406 50.18 27.79 19.86
CA VAL A 406 50.34 28.41 18.53
C VAL A 406 51.77 28.13 18.07
N LEU A 407 51.96 27.62 16.85
CA LEU A 407 53.15 27.93 16.06
C LEU A 407 52.82 27.90 14.56
N ARG A 408 53.26 28.99 13.93
CA ARG A 408 53.01 29.47 12.58
C ARG A 408 53.80 28.72 11.49
N ARG A 409 53.20 28.75 10.29
CA ARG A 409 53.78 28.94 8.94
C ARG A 409 54.81 27.91 8.42
N ARG A 410 54.50 27.36 7.25
CA ARG A 410 54.97 27.93 5.98
C ARG A 410 53.82 28.08 5.00
#